data_AF-A0A951A4G5-F1
#
_entry.id   AF-A0A951A4G5-F1
#
_cell.length_a   1.000
_cell.length_b   1.000
_cell.length_c   1.000
_cell.angle_alpha   90.00
_cell.angle_beta   90.00
_cell.angle_gamma   90.00
#
_symmetry.space_group_name_H-M   'P 1'
#
loop_
_entity.id
_entity.type
_entity.pdbx_description
1 polymer ?
#
loop_
_entity_poly.entity_id
_entity_poly.type
_entity_poly.pdbx_seq_one_letter_code
_entity_poly.pdbx_strand_id
1 'polypeptide(L)' 'MNPQTASPVRPPVVSVIMANHNGATYLADAIASVRQQSLCELELIVSDDGSSDDSLTVIEDAIIGDPRIHLVRSAQSRGP' A
#
# COMPACT_ATOMS: atom_id res chain seq x y z
N MET A 1 25.53 -0.91 22.79
CA MET A 1 24.30 -0.55 22.06
C MET A 1 24.53 -0.94 20.62
N ASN A 2 23.84 -1.97 20.13
CA ASN A 2 24.04 -2.48 18.78
C ASN A 2 23.22 -1.61 17.82
N PRO A 3 23.81 -0.91 16.84
CA PRO A 3 23.02 -0.20 15.84
C PRO A 3 22.35 -1.25 14.96
N GLN A 4 21.01 -1.37 15.04
CA GLN A 4 20.25 -2.11 14.03
C GLN A 4 20.49 -1.41 12.69
N THR A 5 21.30 -2.02 11.85
CA THR A 5 21.50 -1.64 10.45
C THR A 5 20.18 -1.78 9.72
N ALA A 6 19.58 -0.65 9.32
CA ALA A 6 18.53 -0.66 8.31
C ALA A 6 19.06 -1.42 7.08
N SER A 7 18.35 -2.46 6.66
CA SER A 7 18.69 -3.19 5.43
C SER A 7 18.59 -2.20 4.26
N PRO A 8 19.52 -2.22 3.28
CA PRO A 8 19.44 -1.31 2.15
C PRO A 8 18.10 -1.51 1.43
N VAL A 9 17.38 -0.41 1.20
CA VAL A 9 16.17 -0.41 0.36
C VAL A 9 16.62 -0.82 -1.04
N ARG A 10 16.37 -2.08 -1.40
CA ARG A 10 16.63 -2.57 -2.75
C ARG A 10 15.55 -2.03 -3.68
N PRO A 11 15.89 -1.65 -4.92
CA PRO A 11 14.90 -1.19 -5.88
C PRO A 11 13.84 -2.28 -6.10
N PRO A 12 12.55 -1.92 -6.18
CA PRO A 12 11.51 -2.90 -6.45
C PRO A 12 11.72 -3.53 -7.82
N VAL A 13 11.61 -4.84 -7.90
CA VAL A 13 11.63 -5.61 -9.16
C VAL A 13 10.20 -5.96 -9.61
N VAL A 14 9.24 -5.86 -8.69
CA VAL A 14 7.80 -6.05 -8.94
C VAL A 14 7.03 -4.92 -8.27
N SER A 15 6.10 -4.33 -9.02
CA SER A 15 5.13 -3.37 -8.51
C SER A 15 3.73 -3.99 -8.56
N VAL A 16 3.06 -4.06 -7.41
CA VAL A 16 1.65 -4.44 -7.32
C VAL A 16 0.83 -3.16 -7.30
N ILE A 17 -0.15 -3.04 -8.20
CA ILE A 17 -1.04 -1.87 -8.24
C ILE A 17 -2.44 -2.31 -7.84
N MET A 18 -2.98 -1.70 -6.78
CA MET A 18 -4.36 -1.90 -6.34
C MET A 18 -5.17 -0.63 -6.61
N ALA A 19 -6.10 -0.69 -7.56
CA ALA A 19 -7.10 0.35 -7.74
C ALA A 19 -8.18 0.19 -6.66
N ASN A 20 -8.53 1.29 -5.99
CA ASN A 20 -9.51 1.29 -4.91
C ASN A 20 -10.52 2.43 -5.07
N HIS A 21 -11.80 2.09 -4.90
CA HIS A 21 -12.88 3.04 -4.71
C HIS A 21 -13.92 2.38 -3.80
N ASN A 22 -14.09 2.91 -2.59
CA ASN A 22 -14.99 2.37 -1.57
C ASN A 22 -14.80 0.86 -1.26
N GLY A 23 -13.54 0.43 -1.16
CA GLY A 23 -13.14 -0.96 -0.99
C GLY A 23 -12.73 -1.34 0.44
N ALA A 24 -13.03 -0.51 1.45
CA ALA A 24 -12.48 -0.65 2.81
C ALA A 24 -12.64 -2.06 3.41
N THR A 25 -13.75 -2.74 3.09
CA THR A 25 -14.06 -4.09 3.57
C THR A 25 -13.01 -5.13 3.20
N TYR A 26 -12.39 -5.03 2.02
CA TYR A 26 -11.43 -6.02 1.51
C TYR A 26 -10.00 -5.52 1.48
N LEU A 27 -9.83 -4.19 1.56
CA LEU A 27 -8.55 -3.54 1.35
C LEU A 27 -7.51 -3.97 2.39
N ALA A 28 -7.92 -4.13 3.65
CA ALA A 28 -7.03 -4.59 4.72
C ALA A 28 -6.45 -5.98 4.43
N ASP A 29 -7.31 -6.94 4.04
CA ASP A 29 -6.89 -8.31 3.74
C ASP A 29 -6.03 -8.39 2.47
N ALA A 30 -6.38 -7.60 1.44
CA ALA A 30 -5.62 -7.52 0.21
C ALA A 30 -4.20 -6.98 0.46
N ILE A 31 -4.09 -5.90 1.25
CA ILE A 31 -2.79 -5.34 1.65
C ILE A 31 -2.01 -6.35 2.51
N ALA A 32 -2.67 -7.00 3.48
CA ALA A 32 -2.03 -8.02 4.32
C ALA A 32 -1.48 -9.19 3.51
N SER A 33 -2.18 -9.60 2.43
CA SER A 33 -1.72 -10.63 1.51
C SER A 33 -0.44 -10.22 0.78
N VAL A 34 -0.34 -8.97 0.32
CA VAL A 34 0.87 -8.44 -0.32
C VAL A 34 2.02 -8.30 0.69
N ARG A 35 1.74 -7.85 1.92
CA ARG A 35 2.76 -7.73 2.99
C ARG A 35 3.41 -9.07 3.35
N GLN A 36 2.66 -10.16 3.27
CA GLN A 36 3.12 -11.52 3.61
C GLN A 36 3.93 -12.21 2.50
N GLN A 37 4.10 -11.57 1.33
CA GLN A 37 4.89 -12.15 0.25
C GLN A 37 6.38 -12.23 0.64
N SER A 38 7.05 -13.31 0.23
CA SER A 38 8.47 -13.55 0.52
C SER A 38 9.43 -12.67 -0.31
N LEU A 39 8.96 -12.08 -1.40
CA LEU A 39 9.75 -11.19 -2.24
C LEU A 39 9.93 -9.83 -1.54
N CYS A 40 11.11 -9.58 -0.98
CA CYS A 40 11.37 -8.30 -0.30
C CYS A 40 11.49 -7.11 -1.26
N GLU A 41 11.78 -7.35 -2.53
CA GLU A 41 11.94 -6.35 -3.60
C GLU A 41 10.61 -6.08 -4.32
N LEU A 42 9.52 -5.98 -3.55
CA LEU A 42 8.21 -5.58 -4.05
C LEU A 42 7.85 -4.20 -3.52
N GLU A 43 7.12 -3.43 -4.33
CA GLU A 43 6.36 -2.27 -3.87
C GLU A 43 4.86 -2.51 -4.08
N LEU A 44 4.05 -1.89 -3.24
CA LEU A 44 2.61 -1.86 -3.36
C LEU A 44 2.16 -0.41 -3.55
N ILE A 45 1.47 -0.15 -4.66
CA ILE A 45 0.88 1.14 -4.96
C ILE A 45 -0.64 0.98 -4.88
N VAL A 46 -1.26 1.64 -3.90
CA VAL A 46 -2.72 1.73 -3.81
C VAL A 46 -3.15 3.04 -4.46
N SER A 47 -3.91 2.95 -5.54
CA SER A 47 -4.50 4.09 -6.23
C SER A 47 -5.93 4.27 -5.74
N ASP A 48 -6.17 5.24 -4.86
CA ASP A 48 -7.50 5.59 -4.38
C ASP A 48 -8.16 6.65 -5.28
N ASP A 49 -9.33 6.31 -5.81
CA ASP A 49 -10.09 7.16 -6.74
C ASP A 49 -11.21 7.94 -6.03
N GLY A 50 -10.86 8.64 -4.95
CA GLY A 50 -11.78 9.53 -4.23
C GLY A 50 -12.82 8.77 -3.40
N SER A 51 -12.38 7.74 -2.65
CA SER A 51 -13.26 6.99 -1.76
C SER A 51 -13.90 7.90 -0.70
N SER A 52 -15.14 7.59 -0.33
CA SER A 52 -15.91 8.24 0.73
C SER A 52 -16.17 7.32 1.93
N ASP A 53 -15.73 6.06 1.89
CA ASP A 53 -15.71 5.15 3.02
C ASP A 53 -14.36 5.20 3.77
N ASP A 54 -14.13 4.24 4.68
CA ASP A 54 -12.92 4.15 5.50
C ASP A 54 -11.66 3.68 4.73
N SER A 55 -11.71 3.60 3.39
CA SER A 55 -10.59 3.08 2.59
C SER A 55 -9.29 3.85 2.85
N LEU A 56 -9.37 5.19 2.93
CA LEU A 56 -8.18 6.02 3.14
C LEU A 56 -7.52 5.73 4.49
N THR A 57 -8.31 5.57 5.55
CA THR A 57 -7.79 5.20 6.88
C THR A 57 -7.11 3.85 6.85
N VAL A 58 -7.71 2.86 6.19
CA VAL A 58 -7.10 1.52 6.03
C VAL A 58 -5.76 1.60 5.30
N ILE A 59 -5.65 2.41 4.25
CA ILE A 59 -4.40 2.57 3.49
C ILE A 59 -3.34 3.31 4.32
N GLU A 60 -3.72 4.39 5.00
CA GLU A 60 -2.83 5.18 5.85
C GLU A 60 -2.24 4.32 6.98
N ASP A 61 -3.07 3.51 7.65
CA ASP A 61 -2.63 2.58 8.68
C ASP A 61 -1.69 1.51 8.12
N ALA A 62 -1.93 1.04 6.90
CA ALA A 62 -1.07 0.06 6.25
C ALA A 62 0.32 0.60 5.92
N ILE A 63 0.43 1.88 5.54
CA ILE A 63 1.71 2.54 5.24
C ILE A 63 2.60 2.58 6.49
N ILE A 64 1.98 2.72 7.68
CA ILE A 64 2.72 2.72 8.94
C ILE A 64 3.44 1.39 9.11
N GLY A 65 4.77 1.46 9.25
CA GLY A 65 5.64 0.31 9.49
C GLY A 65 6.00 -0.51 8.25
N ASP A 66 5.54 -0.14 7.05
CA ASP A 66 6.01 -0.77 5.80
C ASP A 66 6.23 0.27 4.69
N PRO A 67 7.48 0.73 4.50
CA PRO A 67 7.80 1.78 3.53
C PRO A 67 7.65 1.34 2.07
N ARG A 68 7.32 0.07 1.80
CA ARG A 68 7.04 -0.46 0.46
C ARG A 68 5.64 -0.11 -0.02
N ILE A 69 4.77 0.40 0.85
CA ILE A 69 3.38 0.73 0.54
C ILE A 69 3.27 2.22 0.25
N HIS A 70 2.69 2.53 -0.90
CA HIS A 70 2.54 3.88 -1.43
C HIS A 70 1.07 4.14 -1.75
N LEU A 71 0.58 5.32 -1.37
CA LEU A 71 -0.76 5.81 -1.74
C LEU A 71 -0.64 6.83 -2.86
N VAL A 72 -1.35 6.58 -3.95
CA VAL A 72 -1.66 7.57 -4.99
C VAL A 72 -3.13 7.92 -4.84
N ARG A 73 -3.44 9.17 -4.51
CA ARG A 73 -4.82 9.61 -4.29
C ARG A 73 -5.27 10.60 -5.35
N SER A 74 -6.45 10.37 -5.91
CA SER A 74 -7.19 11.37 -6.68
C SER A 74 -8.19 12.10 -5.78
N ALA A 75 -8.27 13.43 -5.91
CA ALA A 75 -9.25 14.23 -5.15
C ALA A 75 -10.70 14.08 -5.66
N GLN A 76 -10.88 13.52 -6.85
CA GLN A 76 -12.17 13.29 -7.50
C GLN A 76 -12.09 11.93 -8.21
N SER A 77 -13.18 11.16 -8.19
CA SER A 77 -13.26 9.92 -8.96
C SER A 77 -13.11 10.22 -10.45
N ARG A 78 -12.11 9.61 -11.08
CA ARG A 78 -11.73 9.77 -12.48
C ARG A 78 -11.82 8.46 -13.28
N GLY A 79 -12.39 7.41 -12.68
CA GLY A 79 -12.76 6.19 -13.41
C GLY A 79 -13.83 6.44 -14.48
N PRO A 80 -13.94 5.56 -15.49
CA PRO A 80 -15.08 5.54 -16.41
C PRO A 80 -16.40 5.17 -15.73
#